data_AF-E6VZ87-F1
#
_entry.id   AF-E6VZ87-F1
#
_cell.length_a   1.000
_cell.length_b   1.000
_cell.length_c   1.000
_cell.angle_alpha   90.00
_cell.angle_beta   90.00
_cell.angle_gamma   90.00
#
_symmetry.space_group_name_H-M   'P 1'
#
loop_
_entity.id
_entity.type
_entity.pdbx_description
1 polymer ?
#
loop_
_entity_poly.entity_id
_entity_poly.type
_entity_poly.pdbx_seq_one_letter_code
_entity_poly.pdbx_strand_id
1 'polypeptide(L)'
;MSLLSRFIPASRRGQRNFERGRAAEQRGDINAALACFRQGALDYDTHLDAREKAWRPVHPSHLVRAGICYVRIGRDSDALRVFERALAAKEIPDAFLHAGYAAAKLDDREGAVRFWSGYPAWAGQVVIARTLKLQVAAIAAGADLAAACRAVAHAVRGQDRENAKARPTLRHSRPVPPHRGY
;
A
#
# COMPACT_ATOMS: atom_id res chain seq x y z
N MET A 1 -29.29 -3.52 -5.46
CA MET A 1 -28.43 -2.38 -5.05
C MET A 1 -29.30 -1.15 -4.89
N SER A 2 -29.10 -0.34 -3.84
CA SER A 2 -29.91 0.87 -3.57
C SER A 2 -29.62 1.99 -4.56
N LEU A 3 -30.66 2.72 -5.02
CA LEU A 3 -30.56 3.89 -5.92
C LEU A 3 -29.56 4.97 -5.45
N LEU A 4 -29.33 5.06 -4.14
CA LEU A 4 -28.42 6.05 -3.53
C LEU A 4 -26.93 5.70 -3.70
N SER A 5 -26.58 4.43 -4.00
CA SER A 5 -25.16 4.04 -4.16
C SER A 5 -24.53 4.60 -5.44
N ARG A 6 -25.35 4.97 -6.43
CA ARG A 6 -24.91 5.51 -7.73
C ARG A 6 -24.30 6.91 -7.63
N PHE A 7 -24.61 7.66 -6.57
CA PHE A 7 -24.09 9.02 -6.33
C PHE A 7 -22.79 9.06 -5.53
N ILE A 8 -22.31 7.92 -5.04
CA ILE A 8 -21.04 7.87 -4.29
C ILE A 8 -19.89 7.92 -5.30
N PRO A 9 -18.96 8.90 -5.22
CA PRO A 9 -17.83 8.99 -6.14
C PRO A 9 -16.99 7.70 -6.14
N ALA A 10 -16.46 7.33 -7.31
CA ALA A 10 -15.66 6.12 -7.47
C ALA A 10 -14.47 6.08 -6.49
N SER A 11 -13.79 7.22 -6.27
CA SER A 11 -12.73 7.34 -5.25
C SER A 11 -13.18 6.93 -3.85
N ARG A 12 -14.38 7.33 -3.43
CA ARG A 12 -14.91 7.03 -2.10
C ARG A 12 -15.33 5.57 -1.96
N ARG A 13 -15.84 4.96 -3.05
CA ARG A 13 -16.12 3.52 -3.07
C ARG A 13 -14.82 2.71 -3.03
N GLY A 14 -13.83 3.11 -3.84
CA GLY A 14 -12.48 2.53 -3.83
C GLY A 14 -11.83 2.62 -2.46
N GLN A 15 -11.96 3.75 -1.77
CA GLN A 15 -11.47 3.92 -0.39
C GLN A 15 -12.14 2.94 0.58
N ARG A 16 -13.48 2.83 0.54
CA ARG A 16 -14.24 1.92 1.42
C ARG A 16 -13.87 0.47 1.16
N ASN A 17 -13.72 0.08 -0.10
CA ASN A 17 -13.31 -1.26 -0.50
C ASN A 17 -11.88 -1.56 -0.05
N PHE A 18 -10.95 -0.61 -0.19
CA PHE A 18 -9.59 -0.74 0.35
C PHE A 18 -9.59 -0.94 1.88
N GLU A 19 -10.37 -0.14 2.63
CA GLU A 19 -10.45 -0.24 4.09
C GLU A 19 -11.06 -1.58 4.54
N ARG A 20 -12.11 -2.03 3.85
CA ARG A 20 -12.70 -3.36 4.08
C ARG A 20 -11.72 -4.49 3.77
N GLY A 21 -10.95 -4.36 2.68
CA GLY A 21 -9.91 -5.31 2.30
C GLY A 21 -8.84 -5.42 3.38
N ARG A 22 -8.28 -4.29 3.83
CA ARG A 22 -7.30 -4.25 4.93
C ARG A 22 -7.85 -4.85 6.23
N ALA A 23 -9.11 -4.54 6.58
CA ALA A 23 -9.74 -5.09 7.77
C ALA A 23 -9.94 -6.61 7.67
N ALA A 24 -10.29 -7.13 6.49
CA ALA A 24 -10.40 -8.57 6.25
C ALA A 24 -9.02 -9.27 6.33
N GLU A 25 -7.96 -8.67 5.75
CA GLU A 25 -6.58 -9.17 5.89
C GLU A 25 -6.16 -9.27 7.35
N GLN A 26 -6.47 -8.26 8.16
CA GLN A 26 -6.14 -8.26 9.60
C GLN A 26 -6.84 -9.37 10.37
N ARG A 27 -8.02 -9.79 9.92
CA ARG A 27 -8.76 -10.94 10.47
C ARG A 27 -8.32 -12.29 9.88
N GLY A 28 -7.42 -12.30 8.90
CA GLY A 28 -7.00 -13.51 8.18
C GLY A 28 -8.01 -14.00 7.14
N ASP A 29 -9.05 -13.23 6.83
CA ASP A 29 -10.05 -13.59 5.82
C ASP A 29 -9.55 -13.17 4.43
N ILE A 30 -8.73 -14.02 3.83
CA ILE A 30 -8.07 -13.76 2.55
C ILE A 30 -9.07 -13.65 1.40
N ASN A 31 -10.14 -14.45 1.43
CA ASN A 31 -11.16 -14.45 0.37
C ASN A 31 -11.94 -13.14 0.38
N ALA A 32 -12.41 -12.69 1.54
CA ALA A 32 -13.10 -11.40 1.63
C ALA A 32 -12.15 -10.23 1.32
N ALA A 33 -10.87 -10.32 1.73
CA ALA A 33 -9.87 -9.32 1.42
C ALA A 33 -9.67 -9.17 -0.09
N LEU A 34 -9.43 -10.27 -0.81
CA LEU A 34 -9.26 -10.27 -2.26
C LEU A 34 -10.50 -9.75 -2.99
N ALA A 35 -11.71 -10.15 -2.56
CA ALA A 35 -12.95 -9.63 -3.13
C ALA A 35 -13.05 -8.10 -2.98
N CYS A 36 -12.71 -7.57 -1.80
CA CYS A 36 -12.69 -6.13 -1.55
C CYS A 36 -11.62 -5.41 -2.38
N PHE A 37 -10.40 -5.94 -2.47
CA PHE A 37 -9.34 -5.32 -3.27
C PHE A 37 -9.65 -5.33 -4.77
N ARG A 38 -10.28 -6.39 -5.30
CA ARG A 38 -10.74 -6.41 -6.69
C ARG A 38 -11.76 -5.31 -6.96
N GLN A 39 -12.77 -5.16 -6.12
CA GLN A 39 -13.75 -4.08 -6.26
C GLN A 39 -13.12 -2.69 -6.08
N GLY A 40 -12.19 -2.56 -5.13
CA GLY A 40 -11.43 -1.34 -4.92
C GLY A 40 -10.60 -0.95 -6.15
N ALA A 41 -9.94 -1.92 -6.79
CA ALA A 41 -9.18 -1.71 -8.02
C ALA A 41 -10.08 -1.20 -9.16
N LEU A 42 -11.26 -1.79 -9.37
CA LEU A 42 -12.20 -1.33 -10.39
C LEU A 42 -12.71 0.10 -10.14
N ASP A 43 -13.02 0.42 -8.88
CA ASP A 43 -13.43 1.77 -8.47
C ASP A 43 -12.29 2.78 -8.68
N TYR A 44 -11.04 2.38 -8.40
CA TYR A 44 -9.88 3.24 -8.65
C TYR A 44 -9.59 3.40 -10.14
N ASP A 45 -9.67 2.34 -10.95
CA ASP A 45 -9.53 2.46 -12.42
C ASP A 45 -10.51 3.50 -12.96
N THR A 46 -11.78 3.41 -12.55
CA THR A 46 -12.83 4.38 -12.91
C THR A 46 -12.48 5.80 -12.46
N HIS A 47 -11.96 5.95 -11.23
CA HIS A 47 -11.57 7.25 -10.69
C HIS A 47 -10.38 7.86 -11.44
N LEU A 48 -9.34 7.07 -11.70
CA LEU A 48 -8.11 7.51 -12.33
C LEU A 48 -8.36 7.90 -13.79
N ASP A 49 -9.12 7.09 -14.54
CA ASP A 49 -9.53 7.37 -15.91
C ASP A 49 -10.34 8.68 -16.00
N ALA A 50 -11.30 8.89 -15.10
CA ALA A 50 -12.08 10.12 -15.08
C ALA A 50 -11.23 11.37 -14.78
N ARG A 51 -10.17 11.25 -13.96
CA ARG A 51 -9.25 12.36 -13.66
C ARG A 51 -8.32 12.65 -14.84
N GLU A 52 -7.83 11.59 -15.48
CA GLU A 52 -6.97 11.68 -16.67
C GLU A 52 -7.71 12.35 -17.83
N LYS A 53 -8.93 11.89 -18.17
CA LYS A 53 -9.78 12.51 -19.20
C LYS A 53 -10.12 13.98 -18.91
N ALA A 54 -10.22 14.34 -17.64
CA ALA A 54 -10.48 15.71 -17.21
C ALA A 54 -9.21 16.56 -17.07
N TRP A 55 -8.02 16.02 -17.36
CA TRP A 55 -6.73 16.68 -17.15
C TRP A 55 -6.54 17.21 -15.72
N ARG A 56 -7.06 16.48 -14.73
CA ARG A 56 -6.97 16.85 -13.31
C ARG A 56 -5.99 15.94 -12.57
N PRO A 57 -5.16 16.50 -11.67
CA PRO A 57 -4.23 15.68 -10.88
C PRO A 57 -5.00 14.72 -9.98
N VAL A 58 -4.42 13.54 -9.72
CA VAL A 58 -4.97 12.59 -8.75
C VAL A 58 -4.31 12.83 -7.41
N HIS A 59 -5.09 12.80 -6.32
CA HIS A 59 -4.52 12.92 -4.99
C HIS A 59 -3.57 11.73 -4.70
N PRO A 60 -2.34 11.96 -4.20
CA PRO A 60 -1.36 10.88 -3.99
C PRO A 60 -1.88 9.72 -3.16
N SER A 61 -2.70 9.97 -2.14
CA SER A 61 -3.29 8.89 -1.32
C SER A 61 -4.23 7.97 -2.11
N HIS A 62 -4.92 8.47 -3.13
CA HIS A 62 -5.74 7.62 -4.00
C HIS A 62 -4.87 6.73 -4.89
N LEU A 63 -3.75 7.27 -5.39
CA LEU A 63 -2.77 6.50 -6.16
C LEU A 63 -2.15 5.38 -5.30
N VAL A 64 -1.77 5.67 -4.06
CA VAL A 64 -1.22 4.67 -3.13
C VAL A 64 -2.25 3.58 -2.83
N ARG A 65 -3.49 3.94 -2.49
CA ARG A 65 -4.54 2.95 -2.22
C ARG A 65 -4.88 2.12 -3.45
N ALA A 66 -4.91 2.72 -4.64
CA ALA A 66 -5.06 2.01 -5.91
C ALA A 66 -3.92 1.00 -6.11
N GLY A 67 -2.68 1.44 -5.94
CA GLY A 67 -1.50 0.58 -6.07
C GLY A 67 -1.54 -0.61 -5.12
N ILE A 68 -1.94 -0.40 -3.86
CA ILE A 68 -2.06 -1.52 -2.91
C ILE A 68 -3.15 -2.51 -3.35
N CYS A 69 -4.31 -2.03 -3.81
CA CYS A 69 -5.34 -2.90 -4.38
C CYS A 69 -4.77 -3.71 -5.56
N TYR A 70 -4.04 -3.07 -6.47
CA TYR A 70 -3.43 -3.73 -7.63
C TYR A 70 -2.40 -4.80 -7.23
N VAL A 71 -1.48 -4.51 -6.30
CA VAL A 71 -0.51 -5.51 -5.79
C VAL A 71 -1.23 -6.73 -5.21
N ARG A 72 -2.31 -6.50 -4.46
CA ARG A 72 -3.05 -7.59 -3.80
C ARG A 72 -3.76 -8.50 -4.78
N ILE A 73 -4.11 -8.01 -5.96
CA ILE A 73 -4.79 -8.81 -7.00
C ILE A 73 -3.85 -9.24 -8.13
N GLY A 74 -2.54 -8.98 -8.00
CA GLY A 74 -1.52 -9.41 -8.99
C GLY A 74 -1.36 -8.49 -10.20
N ARG A 75 -1.92 -7.27 -10.17
CA ARG A 75 -1.69 -6.24 -11.21
C ARG A 75 -0.43 -5.44 -10.88
N ASP A 76 0.71 -6.11 -10.77
CA ASP A 76 1.92 -5.51 -10.21
C ASP A 76 2.51 -4.40 -11.10
N SER A 77 2.41 -4.51 -12.44
CA SER A 77 2.82 -3.43 -13.37
C SER A 77 1.98 -2.16 -13.22
N ASP A 78 0.66 -2.30 -13.09
CA ASP A 78 -0.22 -1.16 -12.83
C ASP A 78 0.06 -0.53 -11.47
N ALA A 79 0.30 -1.38 -10.46
CA ALA A 79 0.66 -0.94 -9.12
C ALA A 79 1.92 -0.08 -9.13
N LEU A 80 2.97 -0.57 -9.79
CA LEU A 80 4.25 0.14 -9.87
C LEU A 80 4.08 1.52 -10.49
N ARG A 81 3.37 1.61 -11.62
CA ARG A 81 3.09 2.88 -12.31
C ARG A 81 2.37 3.89 -11.41
N VAL A 82 1.36 3.46 -10.64
CA VAL A 82 0.64 4.41 -9.75
C VAL A 82 1.45 4.78 -8.50
N PHE A 83 2.30 3.89 -7.99
CA PHE A 83 3.21 4.25 -6.90
C PHE A 83 4.26 5.25 -7.34
N GLU A 84 4.86 5.08 -8.51
CA GLU A 84 5.82 6.06 -9.06
C GLU A 84 5.18 7.43 -9.24
N ARG A 85 3.95 7.49 -9.77
CA ARG A 85 3.17 8.73 -9.83
C ARG A 85 2.92 9.35 -8.45
N ALA A 86 2.64 8.53 -7.44
CA ALA A 86 2.45 9.01 -6.08
C ALA A 86 3.75 9.59 -5.50
N LEU A 87 4.87 8.88 -5.69
CA LEU A 87 6.20 9.26 -5.20
C LEU A 87 6.75 10.51 -5.91
N ALA A 88 6.44 10.70 -7.19
CA ALA A 88 6.76 11.93 -7.91
C ALA A 88 6.04 13.17 -7.33
N ALA A 89 4.87 12.97 -6.71
CA ALA A 89 4.09 14.06 -6.13
C ALA A 89 4.39 14.28 -4.64
N LYS A 90 4.63 13.21 -3.87
CA LYS A 90 4.85 13.27 -2.43
C LYS A 90 5.58 12.02 -1.95
N GLU A 91 6.53 12.23 -1.04
CA GLU A 91 7.18 11.15 -0.32
C GLU A 91 6.18 10.47 0.63
N ILE A 92 5.79 9.22 0.33
CA ILE A 92 4.82 8.45 1.11
C ILE A 92 5.43 7.07 1.43
N PRO A 93 5.65 6.72 2.73
CA PRO A 93 6.31 5.47 3.11
C PRO A 93 5.64 4.22 2.52
N ASP A 94 4.31 4.17 2.54
CA ASP A 94 3.53 3.07 1.97
C ASP A 94 3.77 2.91 0.46
N ALA A 95 4.03 4.00 -0.25
CA ALA A 95 4.34 3.95 -1.68
C ALA A 95 5.71 3.30 -1.94
N PHE A 96 6.75 3.64 -1.18
CA PHE A 96 8.06 2.96 -1.29
C PHE A 96 7.97 1.48 -0.95
N LEU A 97 7.32 1.16 0.18
CA LEU A 97 7.15 -0.22 0.62
C LEU A 97 6.48 -1.07 -0.46
N HIS A 98 5.35 -0.60 -0.98
CA HIS A 98 4.56 -1.36 -1.94
C HIS A 98 5.06 -1.27 -3.39
N ALA A 99 5.78 -0.21 -3.77
CA ALA A 99 6.51 -0.17 -5.04
C ALA A 99 7.62 -1.19 -5.10
N GLY A 100 8.41 -1.33 -4.02
CA GLY A 100 9.44 -2.39 -3.97
C GLY A 100 8.84 -3.80 -3.98
N TYR A 101 7.64 -3.97 -3.41
CA TYR A 101 6.88 -5.23 -3.58
C TYR A 101 6.50 -5.51 -5.02
N ALA A 102 5.94 -4.50 -5.70
CA ALA A 102 5.51 -4.64 -7.09
C ALA A 102 6.72 -4.95 -7.98
N ALA A 103 7.81 -4.22 -7.83
CA ALA A 103 9.07 -4.47 -8.53
C ALA A 103 9.59 -5.89 -8.28
N ALA A 104 9.67 -6.32 -7.02
CA ALA A 104 10.15 -7.66 -6.68
C ALA A 104 9.30 -8.79 -7.30
N LYS A 105 7.97 -8.60 -7.38
CA LYS A 105 7.07 -9.56 -8.03
C LYS A 105 7.15 -9.56 -9.55
N LEU A 106 7.60 -8.47 -10.14
CA LEU A 106 7.91 -8.35 -11.56
C LEU A 106 9.33 -8.84 -11.89
N ASP A 107 10.03 -9.45 -10.92
CA ASP A 107 11.43 -9.85 -11.01
C ASP A 107 12.41 -8.68 -11.25
N ASP A 108 11.95 -7.44 -11.02
CA ASP A 108 12.77 -6.23 -11.08
C ASP A 108 13.54 -6.05 -9.77
N ARG A 109 14.70 -6.73 -9.72
CA ARG A 109 15.63 -6.71 -8.59
C ARG A 109 16.12 -5.30 -8.27
N GLU A 110 16.50 -4.55 -9.29
CA GLU A 110 17.05 -3.20 -9.14
C GLU A 110 15.99 -2.23 -8.62
N GLY A 111 14.78 -2.31 -9.17
CA GLY A 111 13.63 -1.55 -8.68
C GLY A 111 13.29 -1.88 -7.23
N ALA A 112 13.26 -3.16 -6.86
CA ALA A 112 13.00 -3.57 -5.48
C ALA A 112 14.03 -2.95 -4.51
N VAL A 113 15.32 -3.04 -4.85
CA VAL A 113 16.40 -2.42 -4.07
C VAL A 113 16.25 -0.90 -4.02
N ARG A 114 15.97 -0.24 -5.14
CA ARG A 114 15.80 1.22 -5.23
C ARG A 114 14.68 1.70 -4.30
N PHE A 115 13.49 1.11 -4.38
CA PHE A 115 12.36 1.55 -3.56
C PHE A 115 12.54 1.24 -2.08
N TRP A 116 13.05 0.05 -1.74
CA TRP A 116 13.25 -0.31 -0.33
C TRP A 116 14.40 0.45 0.32
N SER A 117 15.44 0.82 -0.44
CA SER A 117 16.51 1.71 0.03
C SER A 117 16.03 3.14 0.21
N GLY A 118 15.09 3.59 -0.63
CA GLY A 118 14.46 4.91 -0.55
C GLY A 118 13.39 5.04 0.55
N TYR A 119 13.11 3.98 1.32
CA TYR A 119 12.11 4.04 2.37
C TYR A 119 12.49 5.08 3.45
N PRO A 120 11.62 6.06 3.74
CA PRO A 120 12.00 7.23 4.52
C PRO A 120 12.22 6.93 6.00
N ALA A 121 13.33 7.42 6.55
CA ALA A 121 13.71 7.22 7.95
C ALA A 121 12.69 7.83 8.95
N TRP A 122 11.99 8.90 8.55
CA TRP A 122 11.00 9.57 9.40
C TRP A 122 9.67 8.81 9.51
N ALA A 123 9.47 7.70 8.76
CA ALA A 123 8.23 6.93 8.80
C ALA A 123 7.89 6.35 10.18
N GLY A 124 8.89 6.20 11.06
CA GLY A 124 8.70 5.69 12.43
C GLY A 124 8.32 4.21 12.51
N GLN A 125 8.31 3.48 11.38
CA GLN A 125 7.96 2.06 11.31
C GLN A 125 9.24 1.22 11.45
N VAL A 126 9.76 1.13 12.67
CA VAL A 126 11.08 0.52 12.97
C VAL A 126 11.18 -0.93 12.48
N VAL A 127 10.12 -1.73 12.63
CA VAL A 127 10.13 -3.14 12.20
C VAL A 127 10.27 -3.22 10.68
N ILE A 128 9.49 -2.42 9.95
CA ILE A 128 9.54 -2.38 8.49
C ILE A 128 10.89 -1.83 8.02
N ALA A 129 11.33 -0.68 8.52
CA ALA A 129 12.59 -0.05 8.11
C ALA A 129 13.79 -0.99 8.29
N ARG A 130 13.87 -1.69 9.43
CA ARG A 130 14.90 -2.70 9.68
C ARG A 130 14.82 -3.85 8.69
N THR A 131 13.63 -4.40 8.45
CA THR A 131 13.46 -5.51 7.50
C THR A 131 13.81 -5.10 6.08
N LEU A 132 13.42 -3.91 5.63
CA LEU A 132 13.75 -3.42 4.29
C LEU A 132 15.27 -3.31 4.10
N LYS A 133 15.99 -2.75 5.08
CA LYS A 133 17.46 -2.68 5.04
C LYS A 133 18.11 -4.06 4.95
N LEU A 134 17.60 -5.04 5.70
CA LEU A 134 18.08 -6.42 5.64
C LEU A 134 17.80 -7.07 4.27
N GLN A 135 16.62 -6.84 3.70
CA GLN A 135 16.27 -7.41 2.39
C GLN A 135 17.04 -6.75 1.25
N VAL A 136 17.33 -5.45 1.32
CA VAL A 136 18.22 -4.77 0.36
C VAL A 136 19.60 -5.45 0.33
N ALA A 137 20.20 -5.69 1.51
CA ALA A 137 21.49 -6.38 1.60
C ALA A 137 21.41 -7.83 1.11
N ALA A 138 20.35 -8.56 1.47
CA ALA A 138 20.15 -9.95 1.04
C ALA A 138 19.99 -10.06 -0.49
N ILE A 139 19.21 -9.16 -1.09
CA ILE A 139 19.02 -9.10 -2.55
C ILE A 139 20.33 -8.77 -3.25
N ALA A 140 21.11 -7.81 -2.74
CA ALA A 140 22.44 -7.53 -3.28
C ALA A 140 23.37 -8.76 -3.22
N ALA A 141 23.18 -9.64 -2.23
CA ALA A 141 23.91 -10.91 -2.09
C ALA A 141 23.31 -12.09 -2.87
N GLY A 142 22.31 -11.86 -3.74
CA GLY A 142 21.73 -12.92 -4.57
C GLY A 142 20.48 -13.59 -4.01
N ALA A 143 19.88 -13.09 -2.92
CA ALA A 143 18.67 -13.70 -2.35
C ALA A 143 17.47 -13.75 -3.32
N ASP A 144 16.59 -14.72 -3.10
CA ASP A 144 15.30 -14.88 -3.80
C ASP A 144 14.34 -13.71 -3.48
N LEU A 145 13.79 -13.09 -4.53
CA LEU A 145 12.84 -11.98 -4.40
C LEU A 145 11.53 -12.43 -3.76
N ALA A 146 11.08 -13.67 -3.99
CA ALA A 146 9.88 -14.18 -3.36
C ALA A 146 10.08 -14.35 -1.84
N ALA A 147 11.26 -14.82 -1.41
CA ALA A 147 11.66 -14.85 0.01
C ALA A 147 11.70 -13.46 0.63
N ALA A 148 12.25 -12.48 -0.08
CA ALA A 148 12.27 -11.09 0.38
C ALA A 148 10.85 -10.53 0.56
N CYS A 149 9.95 -10.76 -0.42
CA CYS A 149 8.54 -10.40 -0.30
C CYS A 149 7.86 -11.05 0.92
N ARG A 150 8.14 -12.32 1.22
CA ARG A 150 7.60 -13.01 2.41
C ARG A 150 8.11 -12.38 3.70
N ALA A 151 9.40 -12.05 3.77
CA ALA A 151 10.02 -11.42 4.93
C ALA A 151 9.41 -10.03 5.21
N VAL A 152 9.29 -9.20 4.17
CA VAL A 152 8.63 -7.89 4.28
C VAL A 152 7.17 -8.05 4.71
N ALA A 153 6.48 -9.12 4.29
CA ALA A 153 5.04 -9.28 4.56
C ALA A 153 4.82 -9.61 6.02
N HIS A 154 5.73 -10.43 6.56
CA HIS A 154 5.80 -10.72 7.97
C HIS A 154 6.11 -9.46 8.79
N ALA A 155 7.04 -8.61 8.33
CA ALA A 155 7.36 -7.35 8.99
C ALA A 155 6.18 -6.37 9.03
N VAL A 156 5.42 -6.26 7.93
CA VAL A 156 4.19 -5.45 7.89
C VAL A 156 3.17 -5.93 8.90
N ARG A 157 2.90 -7.24 8.96
CA ARG A 157 2.00 -7.83 9.98
C ARG A 157 2.53 -7.59 11.40
N GLY A 158 3.84 -7.67 11.61
CA GLY A 158 4.48 -7.36 12.88
C GLY A 158 4.26 -5.91 13.28
N GLN A 159 4.53 -4.97 12.39
CA GLN A 159 4.32 -3.53 12.62
C GLN A 159 2.85 -3.22 12.90
N ASP A 160 1.91 -3.82 12.15
CA ASP A 160 0.47 -3.63 12.37
C ASP A 160 0.05 -4.09 13.77
N ARG A 161 0.61 -5.20 14.28
CA ARG A 161 0.37 -5.69 15.65
C ARG A 161 0.92 -4.71 16.70
N GLU A 162 2.13 -4.21 16.52
CA GLU A 162 2.72 -3.21 17.44
C GLU A 162 1.90 -1.92 17.45
N ASN A 163 1.50 -1.44 16.28
CA ASN A 163 0.63 -0.28 16.15
C ASN A 163 -0.72 -0.49 16.85
N ALA A 164 -1.30 -1.70 16.76
CA ALA A 164 -2.55 -2.02 17.44
C ALA A 164 -2.40 -2.03 18.96
N LYS A 165 -1.29 -2.55 19.51
CA LYS A 165 -0.98 -2.53 20.95
C LYS A 165 -0.81 -1.12 21.50
N ALA A 166 -0.33 -0.18 20.70
CA ALA A 166 -0.13 1.22 21.11
C ALA A 166 -1.43 2.07 21.08
N ARG A 167 -2.52 1.58 20.49
CA ARG A 167 -3.80 2.35 20.40
C ARG A 167 -4.49 2.64 21.75
N PRO A 168 -4.50 1.75 22.75
CA PRO A 168 -5.10 2.02 24.05
C PRO A 168 -4.36 3.11 24.83
N THR A 169 -3.02 3.15 24.75
CA THR A 169 -2.19 4.11 25.50
C THR A 169 -2.27 5.53 24.96
N LEU A 170 -2.59 5.68 23.67
CA LEU A 170 -2.76 6.96 22.98
C LEU A 170 -4.16 7.60 23.14
N ARG A 171 -5.11 6.93 23.80
CA ARG A 171 -6.43 7.54 24.12
C ARG A 171 -6.34 8.59 25.23
N HIS A 172 -5.29 8.56 26.06
CA HIS A 172 -5.10 9.46 27.22
C HIS A 172 -3.99 10.50 27.03
N SER A 173 -3.26 10.46 25.93
CA SER A 173 -2.31 11.49 25.51
C SER A 173 -2.83 12.09 24.20
N ARG A 174 -2.54 13.39 23.93
CA ARG A 174 -2.97 14.09 22.71
C ARG A 174 -2.89 13.16 21.49
N PRO A 175 -3.93 13.13 20.63
CA PRO A 175 -4.04 12.12 19.58
C PRO A 175 -2.79 12.15 18.71
N VAL A 176 -2.00 11.10 18.79
CA VAL A 176 -1.03 10.81 17.73
C VAL A 176 -1.85 10.72 16.45
N PRO A 177 -1.53 11.50 15.40
CA PRO A 177 -2.34 11.55 14.19
C PRO A 177 -2.58 10.13 13.69
N PRO A 178 -3.85 9.73 13.46
CA PRO A 178 -4.14 8.43 12.91
C PRO A 178 -3.56 8.44 11.50
N HIS A 179 -2.41 7.79 11.32
CA HIS A 179 -1.69 7.72 10.05
C HIS A 179 -1.08 9.08 9.61
N ARG A 180 0.21 9.32 9.93
CA ARG A 180 1.06 10.19 9.09
C ARG A 180 1.37 9.46 7.77
N GLY A 181 0.33 9.32 6.96
CA GLY A 181 0.32 8.52 5.74
C GLY A 181 -1.07 8.47 5.11
N TYR A 182 -1.69 9.64 4.92
CA TYR A 182 -2.68 9.91 3.87
C TYR A 182 -2.47 11.33 3.35
#